data_AF-A0A3D1H4F4-F1
#
_entry.id   AF-A0A3D1H4F4-F1
#
_cell.length_a   1.000
_cell.length_b   1.000
_cell.length_c   1.000
_cell.angle_alpha   90.00
_cell.angle_beta   90.00
_cell.angle_gamma   90.00
#
_symmetry.space_group_name_H-M   'P 1'
#
loop_
_entity.id
_entity.type
_entity.pdbx_description
1 polymer ?
#
loop_
_entity_poly.entity_id
_entity_poly.type
_entity_poly.pdbx_seq_one_letter_code
_entity_poly.pdbx_strand_id
1 'polypeptide(L)'
;TLITTTAAQEGEILVNELLFNPKDDGVDFIELYNNSDKYFRLSDLILGRYDKDERKDEKPMTYLDYIIHPHHFLALTTDTSTLKFQYPAQDILQVASLPPMNNDAGIVLLLDKNGIILDSVPYTETQHFELLSDVNGVSLERTHYTGKSYNPMNWHSASTSSGYATPGFQNSQFLDLSQQNNSYTLVSKTFSPDGDGYEDILALNYKNEKNGYTANGYVFDLAGTYIHQPVNMEILGTAGLLSWNGILNNGTKIPVGNYVLLLETFDLNGKVDKKKLAFSVVGVF
;
A
#
# COMPACT_ATOMS: atom_id res chain seq x y z
N THR A 1 -25.25 -11.14 22.15
CA THR A 1 -24.36 -10.15 22.76
C THR A 1 -24.64 -8.81 22.11
N LEU A 2 -24.81 -7.74 22.88
CA LEU A 2 -24.99 -6.40 22.32
C LEU A 2 -23.62 -5.92 21.82
N ILE A 3 -23.46 -5.69 20.52
CA ILE A 3 -22.23 -5.13 19.95
C ILE A 3 -22.37 -3.60 19.99
N THR A 4 -21.47 -2.94 20.72
CA THR A 4 -21.41 -1.48 20.76
C THR A 4 -20.56 -1.00 19.59
N THR A 5 -21.12 -0.15 18.75
CA THR A 5 -20.44 0.45 17.60
C THR A 5 -20.10 1.91 17.89
N THR A 6 -18.98 2.39 17.34
CA THR A 6 -18.56 3.80 17.46
C THR A 6 -18.46 4.46 16.08
N ALA A 7 -18.37 5.79 16.03
CA ALA A 7 -18.00 6.48 14.80
C ALA A 7 -16.50 6.26 14.53
N ALA A 8 -16.14 5.99 13.28
CA ALA A 8 -14.76 5.82 12.84
C ALA A 8 -14.01 7.15 12.84
N GLN A 9 -12.71 7.10 13.16
CA GLN A 9 -11.77 8.21 13.08
C GLN A 9 -10.72 7.91 12.00
N GLU A 10 -10.00 8.95 11.55
CA GLU A 10 -8.86 8.79 10.62
C GLU A 10 -7.88 7.75 11.17
N GLY A 11 -7.50 6.79 10.32
CA GLY A 11 -6.57 5.72 10.67
C GLY A 11 -7.19 4.47 11.30
N GLU A 12 -8.50 4.47 11.62
CA GLU A 12 -9.19 3.31 12.20
C GLU A 12 -9.80 2.38 11.15
N ILE A 13 -10.35 2.94 10.07
CA ILE A 13 -10.71 2.18 8.86
C ILE A 13 -9.82 2.69 7.74
N LEU A 14 -9.12 1.78 7.08
CA LEU A 14 -8.18 2.06 6.00
C LEU A 14 -8.71 1.48 4.71
N VAL A 15 -8.52 2.17 3.59
CA VAL A 15 -8.59 1.52 2.27
C VAL A 15 -7.33 0.65 2.14
N ASN A 16 -7.51 -0.65 1.96
CA ASN A 16 -6.42 -1.62 2.09
C ASN A 16 -5.95 -2.20 0.74
N GLU A 17 -6.87 -2.39 -0.20
CA GLU A 17 -6.59 -2.97 -1.51
C GLU A 17 -7.56 -2.38 -2.54
N LEU A 18 -7.07 -2.11 -3.76
CA LEU A 18 -7.84 -1.58 -4.87
C LEU A 18 -7.62 -2.43 -6.12
N LEU A 19 -8.71 -2.94 -6.71
CA LEU A 19 -8.70 -3.44 -8.08
C LEU A 19 -9.48 -2.47 -8.97
N PHE A 20 -8.75 -1.64 -9.71
CA PHE A 20 -9.29 -0.58 -10.58
C PHE A 20 -9.11 -0.87 -12.07
N ASN A 21 -8.49 -2.01 -12.40
CA ASN A 21 -8.34 -2.49 -13.77
C ASN A 21 -8.59 -4.01 -13.78
N PRO A 22 -9.84 -4.47 -13.63
CA PRO A 22 -10.16 -5.89 -13.56
C PRO A 22 -9.87 -6.59 -14.90
N LYS A 23 -9.82 -7.94 -14.88
CA LYS A 23 -9.76 -8.73 -16.12
C LYS A 23 -11.01 -8.48 -16.97
N ASP A 24 -10.97 -8.89 -18.23
CA ASP A 24 -12.17 -8.97 -19.08
C ASP A 24 -13.31 -9.69 -18.34
N ASP A 25 -14.52 -9.12 -18.43
CA ASP A 25 -15.72 -9.55 -17.70
C ASP A 25 -15.57 -9.61 -16.17
N GLY A 26 -14.50 -9.02 -15.63
CA GLY A 26 -14.25 -8.88 -14.19
C GLY A 26 -14.98 -7.71 -13.57
N VAL A 27 -14.77 -7.56 -12.27
CA VAL A 27 -15.36 -6.49 -11.48
C VAL A 27 -14.34 -5.81 -10.60
N ASP A 28 -14.49 -4.50 -10.47
CA ASP A 28 -13.74 -3.70 -9.51
C ASP A 28 -14.02 -4.18 -8.07
N PHE A 29 -13.05 -3.94 -7.19
CA PHE A 29 -13.31 -3.97 -5.76
C PHE A 29 -12.48 -2.92 -5.01
N ILE A 30 -13.03 -2.52 -3.86
CA ILE A 30 -12.35 -1.69 -2.86
C ILE A 30 -12.39 -2.46 -1.56
N GLU A 31 -11.23 -2.72 -0.97
CA GLU A 31 -11.14 -3.38 0.33
C GLU A 31 -10.92 -2.38 1.45
N LEU A 32 -11.57 -2.64 2.58
CA LEU A 32 -11.36 -1.95 3.83
C LEU A 32 -10.68 -2.87 4.84
N TYR A 33 -9.81 -2.29 5.66
CA TYR A 33 -9.26 -2.92 6.86
C TYR A 33 -9.63 -2.12 8.10
N ASN A 34 -10.16 -2.79 9.13
CA ASN A 34 -10.35 -2.19 10.44
C ASN A 34 -9.06 -2.28 11.26
N ASN A 35 -8.30 -1.20 11.29
CA ASN A 35 -7.05 -1.05 12.00
C ASN A 35 -7.24 -0.66 13.49
N SER A 36 -8.29 -1.15 14.13
CA SER A 36 -8.62 -0.81 15.52
C SER A 36 -9.26 -1.98 16.28
N ASP A 37 -9.36 -1.83 17.60
CA ASP A 37 -10.09 -2.75 18.49
C ASP A 37 -11.61 -2.47 18.55
N LYS A 38 -12.13 -1.57 17.70
CA LYS A 38 -13.52 -1.10 17.74
C LYS A 38 -14.39 -1.79 16.68
N TYR A 39 -15.69 -1.79 16.92
CA TYR A 39 -16.69 -2.23 15.95
C TYR A 39 -17.28 -1.04 15.22
N PHE A 40 -17.37 -1.11 13.89
CA PHE A 40 -17.91 -0.05 13.06
C PHE A 40 -19.11 -0.54 12.26
N ARG A 41 -20.10 0.34 12.06
CA ARG A 41 -21.20 0.05 11.13
C ARG A 41 -20.77 0.46 9.73
N LEU A 42 -20.89 -0.46 8.79
CA LEU A 42 -20.63 -0.17 7.39
C LEU A 42 -21.61 0.87 6.83
N SER A 43 -22.84 0.91 7.35
CA SER A 43 -23.85 1.92 7.00
C SER A 43 -23.50 3.35 7.44
N ASP A 44 -22.50 3.51 8.34
CA ASP A 44 -21.99 4.82 8.75
C ASP A 44 -20.82 5.28 7.85
N LEU A 45 -20.47 4.52 6.81
CA LEU A 45 -19.35 4.80 5.90
C LEU A 45 -19.84 5.02 4.46
N ILE A 46 -19.13 5.89 3.75
CA ILE A 46 -19.41 6.29 2.37
C ILE A 46 -18.11 6.17 1.57
N LEU A 47 -18.18 5.55 0.38
CA LEU A 47 -17.11 5.61 -0.61
C LEU A 47 -17.39 6.76 -1.58
N GLY A 48 -16.37 7.46 -2.01
CA GLY A 48 -16.48 8.48 -3.05
C GLY A 48 -15.21 8.58 -3.86
N ARG A 49 -15.13 9.60 -4.72
CA ARG A 49 -13.91 9.91 -5.44
C ARG A 49 -13.70 11.41 -5.57
N TYR A 50 -12.47 11.81 -5.84
CA TYR A 50 -12.21 13.12 -6.43
C TYR A 50 -12.24 13.02 -7.95
N ASP A 51 -12.92 13.98 -8.57
CA ASP A 51 -12.78 14.31 -10.00
C ASP A 51 -12.24 15.74 -10.08
N LYS A 52 -10.95 15.85 -10.40
CA LYS A 52 -10.17 17.08 -10.24
C LYS A 52 -10.20 17.52 -8.76
N ASP A 53 -10.71 18.71 -8.46
CA ASP A 53 -10.76 19.26 -7.10
C ASP A 53 -12.14 19.10 -6.43
N GLU A 54 -13.07 18.37 -7.06
CA GLU A 54 -14.43 18.19 -6.57
C GLU A 54 -14.70 16.75 -6.10
N ARG A 55 -15.36 16.61 -4.94
CA ARG A 55 -15.87 15.32 -4.48
C ARG A 55 -17.08 14.93 -5.32
N LYS A 56 -17.10 13.68 -5.81
CA LYS A 56 -18.18 13.12 -6.61
C LYS A 56 -18.46 11.66 -6.25
N ASP A 57 -19.58 11.18 -6.75
CA ASP A 57 -19.97 9.76 -6.71
C ASP A 57 -19.96 9.15 -5.31
N GLU A 58 -20.40 9.92 -4.31
CA GLU A 58 -20.57 9.45 -2.93
C GLU A 58 -21.63 8.33 -2.87
N LYS A 59 -21.18 7.11 -2.58
CA LYS A 59 -21.97 5.89 -2.43
C LYS A 59 -21.95 5.43 -0.97
N PRO A 60 -23.07 5.48 -0.25
CA PRO A 60 -23.21 4.74 1.00
C PRO A 60 -22.91 3.27 0.75
N MET A 61 -22.05 2.65 1.57
CA MET A 61 -21.55 1.29 1.30
C MET A 61 -22.66 0.25 1.38
N THR A 62 -23.56 0.37 2.35
CA THR A 62 -24.73 -0.50 2.47
C THR A 62 -25.83 0.17 3.27
N TYR A 63 -27.06 -0.26 3.04
CA TYR A 63 -28.22 0.06 3.87
C TYR A 63 -28.55 -1.06 4.87
N LEU A 64 -27.78 -2.16 4.86
CA LEU A 64 -27.91 -3.26 5.80
C LEU A 64 -27.09 -3.01 7.05
N ASP A 65 -27.51 -3.57 8.18
CA ASP A 65 -26.71 -3.59 9.41
C ASP A 65 -25.55 -4.59 9.26
N TYR A 66 -24.47 -4.14 8.62
CA TYR A 66 -23.20 -4.85 8.57
C TYR A 66 -22.22 -4.23 9.56
N ILE A 67 -21.57 -5.08 10.37
CA ILE A 67 -20.56 -4.69 11.33
C ILE A 67 -19.19 -5.11 10.83
N ILE A 68 -18.28 -4.14 10.71
CA ILE A 68 -16.86 -4.42 10.50
C ILE A 68 -16.26 -4.73 11.88
N HIS A 69 -15.76 -5.96 12.02
CA HIS A 69 -15.13 -6.43 13.24
C HIS A 69 -13.72 -5.83 13.40
N PRO A 70 -13.20 -5.72 14.64
CA PRO A 70 -11.80 -5.38 14.88
C PRO A 70 -10.83 -6.23 14.06
N HIS A 71 -9.79 -5.62 13.49
CA HIS A 71 -8.71 -6.29 12.75
C HIS A 71 -9.20 -7.15 11.57
N HIS A 72 -10.32 -6.78 10.97
CA HIS A 72 -10.98 -7.55 9.92
C HIS A 72 -10.91 -6.86 8.55
N PHE A 73 -10.74 -7.65 7.48
CA PHE A 73 -10.75 -7.20 6.09
C PHE A 73 -12.14 -7.37 5.47
N LEU A 74 -12.58 -6.42 4.66
CA LEU A 74 -13.86 -6.48 3.96
C LEU A 74 -13.72 -5.94 2.54
N ALA A 75 -13.79 -6.83 1.55
CA ALA A 75 -13.79 -6.42 0.15
C ALA A 75 -15.21 -6.10 -0.34
N LEU A 76 -15.39 -4.91 -0.91
CA LEU A 76 -16.65 -4.43 -1.45
C LEU A 76 -16.61 -4.49 -2.99
N THR A 77 -17.58 -5.18 -3.60
CA THR A 77 -17.68 -5.31 -5.06
C THR A 77 -19.14 -5.33 -5.52
N THR A 78 -19.41 -5.06 -6.80
CA THR A 78 -20.76 -5.10 -7.37
C THR A 78 -21.24 -6.52 -7.70
N ASP A 79 -20.32 -7.47 -7.87
CA ASP A 79 -20.63 -8.89 -8.11
C ASP A 79 -19.66 -9.81 -7.38
N THR A 80 -20.12 -10.33 -6.24
CA THR A 80 -19.31 -11.24 -5.41
C THR A 80 -19.07 -12.60 -6.07
N SER A 81 -19.93 -13.02 -7.00
CA SER A 81 -19.77 -14.29 -7.71
C SER A 81 -18.65 -14.18 -8.74
N THR A 82 -18.63 -13.08 -9.51
CA THR A 82 -17.57 -12.80 -10.48
C THR A 82 -16.22 -12.62 -9.80
N LEU A 83 -16.16 -11.88 -8.68
CA LEU A 83 -14.91 -11.73 -7.92
C LEU A 83 -14.35 -13.08 -7.41
N LYS A 84 -15.20 -13.93 -6.81
CA LYS A 84 -14.82 -15.28 -6.35
C LYS A 84 -14.44 -16.24 -7.48
N PHE A 85 -14.97 -16.01 -8.66
CA PHE A 85 -14.61 -16.81 -9.83
C PHE A 85 -13.19 -16.47 -10.31
N GLN A 86 -12.80 -15.20 -10.23
CA GLN A 86 -11.50 -14.73 -10.74
C GLN A 86 -10.37 -14.81 -9.70
N TYR A 87 -10.68 -14.74 -8.41
CA TYR A 87 -9.69 -14.66 -7.32
C TYR A 87 -10.06 -15.53 -6.12
N PRO A 88 -9.06 -16.04 -5.36
CA PRO A 88 -9.29 -16.50 -4.00
C PRO A 88 -9.86 -15.35 -3.15
N ALA A 89 -11.05 -15.53 -2.60
CA ALA A 89 -11.74 -14.47 -1.87
C ALA A 89 -12.48 -14.98 -0.64
N GLN A 90 -12.41 -14.23 0.46
CA GLN A 90 -13.23 -14.42 1.66
C GLN A 90 -13.81 -13.08 2.11
N ASP A 91 -14.75 -13.07 3.06
CA ASP A 91 -15.26 -11.84 3.69
C ASP A 91 -15.55 -10.69 2.71
N ILE A 92 -16.25 -11.03 1.62
CA ILE A 92 -16.64 -10.09 0.58
C ILE A 92 -18.11 -9.72 0.73
N LEU A 93 -18.43 -8.47 0.43
CA LEU A 93 -19.80 -7.95 0.46
C LEU A 93 -20.18 -7.36 -0.90
N GLN A 94 -21.34 -7.80 -1.40
CA GLN A 94 -21.91 -7.22 -2.60
C GLN A 94 -22.57 -5.89 -2.28
N VAL A 95 -22.16 -4.84 -2.98
CA VAL A 95 -22.72 -3.48 -2.88
C VAL A 95 -23.44 -3.10 -4.16
N ALA A 96 -24.38 -2.16 -4.09
CA ALA A 96 -25.17 -1.77 -5.26
C ALA A 96 -24.34 -1.07 -6.35
N SER A 97 -23.32 -0.32 -5.94
CA SER A 97 -22.38 0.37 -6.84
C SER A 97 -21.12 0.78 -6.07
N LEU A 98 -19.99 0.84 -6.75
CA LEU A 98 -18.78 1.54 -6.30
C LEU A 98 -18.69 2.93 -6.96
N PRO A 99 -17.94 3.88 -6.38
CA PRO A 99 -17.51 5.05 -7.15
C PRO A 99 -16.72 4.59 -8.39
N PRO A 100 -16.91 5.21 -9.57
CA PRO A 100 -16.17 4.82 -10.75
C PRO A 100 -14.66 4.99 -10.56
N MET A 101 -13.90 3.93 -10.83
CA MET A 101 -12.44 3.94 -10.85
C MET A 101 -11.98 3.87 -12.32
N ASN A 102 -11.19 4.84 -12.76
CA ASN A 102 -10.57 4.76 -14.09
C ASN A 102 -9.33 3.86 -14.02
N ASN A 103 -9.03 3.15 -15.11
CA ASN A 103 -7.89 2.23 -15.20
C ASN A 103 -6.53 2.97 -15.13
N ASP A 104 -6.43 4.21 -15.63
CA ASP A 104 -5.15 4.93 -15.66
C ASP A 104 -4.78 5.53 -14.29
N ALA A 105 -5.72 6.25 -13.68
CA ALA A 105 -5.53 6.98 -12.43
C ALA A 105 -6.85 7.50 -11.83
N GLY A 106 -6.87 7.66 -10.51
CA GLY A 106 -7.98 8.25 -9.78
C GLY A 106 -7.65 8.52 -8.32
N ILE A 107 -8.66 8.95 -7.56
CA ILE A 107 -8.55 9.11 -6.10
C ILE A 107 -9.81 8.55 -5.46
N VAL A 108 -9.66 7.47 -4.68
CA VAL A 108 -10.74 6.89 -3.87
C VAL A 108 -10.80 7.62 -2.53
N LEU A 109 -12.00 7.95 -2.07
CA LEU A 109 -12.27 8.53 -0.78
C LEU A 109 -13.05 7.57 0.11
N LEU A 110 -12.65 7.50 1.37
CA LEU A 110 -13.45 6.94 2.45
C LEU A 110 -13.92 8.09 3.34
N LEU A 111 -15.24 8.19 3.52
CA LEU A 111 -15.87 9.22 4.33
C LEU A 111 -16.69 8.58 5.46
N ASP A 112 -16.84 9.31 6.57
CA ASP A 112 -17.89 9.01 7.54
C ASP A 112 -19.26 9.52 7.04
N LYS A 113 -20.33 9.15 7.73
CA LYS A 113 -21.70 9.61 7.42
C LYS A 113 -21.94 11.12 7.47
N ASN A 114 -21.02 11.88 8.06
CA ASN A 114 -21.09 13.35 8.12
C ASN A 114 -20.26 13.99 6.99
N GLY A 115 -19.63 13.19 6.12
CA GLY A 115 -18.77 13.66 5.03
C GLY A 115 -17.34 14.01 5.46
N ILE A 116 -16.90 13.61 6.66
CA ILE A 116 -15.52 13.75 7.10
C ILE A 116 -14.67 12.72 6.37
N ILE A 117 -13.55 13.14 5.78
CA ILE A 117 -12.60 12.21 5.14
C ILE A 117 -11.90 11.40 6.22
N LEU A 118 -12.04 10.09 6.14
CA LEU A 118 -11.32 9.12 6.96
C LEU A 118 -10.07 8.59 6.24
N ASP A 119 -10.13 8.45 4.92
CA ASP A 119 -9.00 8.06 4.08
C ASP A 119 -9.11 8.63 2.65
N SER A 120 -7.98 8.85 1.99
CA SER A 120 -7.88 9.37 0.62
C SER A 120 -6.72 8.70 -0.11
N VAL A 121 -7.05 7.91 -1.14
CA VAL A 121 -6.09 7.07 -1.86
C VAL A 121 -6.03 7.50 -3.33
N PRO A 122 -5.07 8.39 -3.69
CA PRO A 122 -4.66 8.52 -5.08
C PRO A 122 -4.06 7.20 -5.54
N TYR A 123 -4.47 6.75 -6.72
CA TYR A 123 -3.94 5.57 -7.37
C TYR A 123 -3.62 5.86 -8.85
N THR A 124 -2.61 5.18 -9.40
CA THR A 124 -2.24 5.21 -10.82
C THR A 124 -1.77 3.83 -11.27
N GLU A 125 -1.99 3.49 -12.54
CA GLU A 125 -1.51 2.24 -13.16
C GLU A 125 0.01 2.08 -12.99
N THR A 126 0.76 3.18 -13.06
CA THR A 126 2.23 3.20 -12.90
C THR A 126 2.73 2.83 -11.51
N GLN A 127 1.85 2.66 -10.52
CA GLN A 127 2.23 2.11 -9.21
C GLN A 127 2.38 0.59 -9.22
N HIS A 128 1.85 -0.08 -10.25
CA HIS A 128 2.11 -1.50 -10.42
C HIS A 128 3.58 -1.77 -10.68
N PHE A 129 4.00 -2.99 -10.32
CA PHE A 129 5.35 -3.46 -10.56
C PHE A 129 5.70 -3.39 -12.06
N GLU A 130 6.72 -2.60 -12.39
CA GLU A 130 7.07 -2.21 -13.77
C GLU A 130 7.35 -3.40 -14.71
N LEU A 131 7.74 -4.54 -14.16
CA LEU A 131 8.02 -5.75 -14.94
C LEU A 131 6.80 -6.63 -15.21
N LEU A 132 5.61 -6.26 -14.75
CA LEU A 132 4.38 -6.94 -15.14
C LEU A 132 4.13 -6.71 -16.63
N SER A 133 3.97 -7.80 -17.39
CA SER A 133 3.64 -7.73 -18.82
C SER A 133 2.20 -7.29 -19.08
N ASP A 134 1.34 -7.51 -18.09
CA ASP A 134 -0.07 -7.14 -18.09
C ASP A 134 -0.48 -6.85 -16.64
N VAL A 135 -1.12 -5.70 -16.43
CA VAL A 135 -1.63 -5.27 -15.12
C VAL A 135 -3.14 -5.46 -15.00
N ASN A 136 -3.81 -5.94 -16.05
CA ASN A 136 -5.22 -6.31 -15.99
C ASN A 136 -5.43 -7.42 -14.97
N GLY A 137 -6.32 -7.15 -14.02
CA GLY A 137 -6.63 -8.04 -12.94
C GLY A 137 -5.62 -8.07 -11.80
N VAL A 138 -4.66 -7.14 -11.76
CA VAL A 138 -3.71 -7.01 -10.65
C VAL A 138 -4.19 -5.89 -9.72
N SER A 139 -4.36 -6.18 -8.43
CA SER A 139 -4.72 -5.15 -7.46
C SER A 139 -3.49 -4.39 -6.95
N LEU A 140 -3.72 -3.16 -6.49
CA LEU A 140 -2.78 -2.42 -5.66
C LEU A 140 -3.07 -2.68 -4.18
N GLU A 141 -2.08 -3.17 -3.47
CA GLU A 141 -2.13 -3.51 -2.06
C GLU A 141 -1.36 -2.49 -1.21
N ARG A 142 -1.97 -2.04 -0.12
CA ARG A 142 -1.28 -1.28 0.93
C ARG A 142 -0.20 -2.15 1.58
N THR A 143 1.03 -1.67 1.67
CA THR A 143 2.14 -2.45 2.24
C THR A 143 2.24 -2.35 3.76
N HIS A 144 1.76 -1.27 4.39
CA HIS A 144 1.65 -1.20 5.86
C HIS A 144 0.55 -0.24 6.34
N TYR A 145 0.02 -0.50 7.55
CA TYR A 145 -1.14 0.24 8.08
C TYR A 145 -0.81 1.62 8.65
N THR A 146 0.41 1.83 9.14
CA THR A 146 0.83 3.14 9.70
C THR A 146 1.22 4.16 8.62
N GLY A 147 1.34 3.70 7.37
CA GLY A 147 1.65 4.54 6.23
C GLY A 147 0.53 5.46 5.82
N LYS A 148 0.89 6.62 5.30
CA LYS A 148 -0.05 7.52 4.65
C LYS A 148 -0.51 6.90 3.33
N SER A 149 -1.82 6.87 3.13
CA SER A 149 -2.46 6.24 1.97
C SER A 149 -2.20 6.99 0.67
N TYR A 150 -1.88 8.28 0.74
CA TYR A 150 -1.48 9.08 -0.41
C TYR A 150 -0.01 8.95 -0.79
N ASN A 151 0.80 8.23 0.00
CA ASN A 151 2.19 7.98 -0.36
C ASN A 151 2.25 6.77 -1.29
N PRO A 152 2.67 6.92 -2.57
CA PRO A 152 2.74 5.79 -3.49
C PRO A 152 3.72 4.68 -3.04
N MET A 153 4.72 5.00 -2.22
CA MET A 153 5.65 4.00 -1.65
C MET A 153 4.99 3.02 -0.66
N ASN A 154 3.76 3.31 -0.22
CA ASN A 154 2.96 2.44 0.63
C ASN A 154 2.02 1.52 -0.17
N TRP A 155 2.21 1.43 -1.49
CA TRP A 155 1.40 0.60 -2.36
C TRP A 155 2.29 -0.22 -3.27
N HIS A 156 1.86 -1.45 -3.56
CA HIS A 156 2.55 -2.33 -4.50
C HIS A 156 1.55 -3.28 -5.17
N SER A 157 1.91 -3.85 -6.32
CA SER A 157 1.12 -4.92 -6.93
C SER A 157 0.99 -6.11 -6.00
N ALA A 158 -0.22 -6.68 -5.92
CA ALA A 158 -0.42 -8.00 -5.36
C ALA A 158 0.49 -9.05 -6.04
N SER A 159 0.94 -10.00 -5.25
CA SER A 159 1.85 -11.05 -5.69
C SER A 159 1.23 -11.97 -6.74
N THR A 160 2.09 -12.56 -7.56
CA THR A 160 1.68 -13.62 -8.50
C THR A 160 1.19 -14.87 -7.77
N SER A 161 1.79 -15.19 -6.62
CA SER A 161 1.48 -16.38 -5.83
C SER A 161 0.11 -16.32 -5.14
N SER A 162 -0.34 -15.12 -4.77
CA SER A 162 -1.71 -14.87 -4.27
C SER A 162 -2.77 -14.86 -5.38
N GLY A 163 -2.36 -14.89 -6.64
CA GLY A 163 -3.26 -14.83 -7.80
C GLY A 163 -3.61 -13.40 -8.21
N TYR A 164 -2.73 -12.44 -7.91
CA TYR A 164 -2.82 -11.02 -8.28
C TYR A 164 -3.89 -10.19 -7.54
N ALA A 165 -4.53 -10.75 -6.51
CA ALA A 165 -5.34 -9.99 -5.55
C ALA A 165 -5.57 -10.81 -4.27
N THR A 166 -5.92 -10.14 -3.16
CA THR A 166 -6.15 -10.77 -1.85
C THR A 166 -7.49 -10.39 -1.19
N PRO A 167 -8.64 -10.33 -1.90
CA PRO A 167 -9.89 -9.84 -1.33
C PRO A 167 -10.35 -10.64 -0.10
N GLY A 168 -10.43 -9.96 1.03
CA GLY A 168 -10.77 -10.45 2.36
C GLY A 168 -9.63 -11.09 3.13
N PHE A 169 -8.42 -11.11 2.58
CA PHE A 169 -7.22 -11.63 3.20
C PHE A 169 -6.25 -10.50 3.55
N GLN A 170 -5.21 -10.84 4.30
CA GLN A 170 -4.09 -9.91 4.45
C GLN A 170 -3.36 -9.77 3.11
N ASN A 171 -3.05 -8.53 2.74
CA ASN A 171 -2.26 -8.20 1.55
C ASN A 171 -1.00 -9.05 1.46
N SER A 172 -0.73 -9.56 0.26
CA SER A 172 0.46 -10.34 -0.04
C SER A 172 1.77 -9.53 0.12
N GLN A 173 1.71 -8.20 0.01
CA GLN A 173 2.84 -7.29 0.17
C GLN A 173 2.94 -6.65 1.57
N PHE A 174 2.25 -7.20 2.58
CA PHE A 174 2.23 -6.62 3.92
C PHE A 174 3.59 -6.68 4.65
N LEU A 175 4.00 -5.56 5.24
CA LEU A 175 5.22 -5.38 6.02
C LEU A 175 4.90 -5.14 7.50
N ASP A 176 5.33 -6.06 8.37
CA ASP A 176 5.22 -5.88 9.82
C ASP A 176 6.35 -4.99 10.37
N LEU A 177 5.97 -3.81 10.88
CA LEU A 177 6.89 -2.83 11.45
C LEU A 177 7.01 -2.88 12.98
N SER A 178 6.35 -3.83 13.66
CA SER A 178 6.17 -3.86 15.13
C SER A 178 7.46 -3.94 15.95
N GLN A 179 8.61 -4.26 15.33
CA GLN A 179 9.89 -4.50 16.04
C GLN A 179 10.97 -3.43 15.81
N GLN A 180 10.66 -2.31 15.16
CA GLN A 180 11.66 -1.37 14.67
C GLN A 180 11.83 -0.14 15.60
N ASN A 181 12.65 -0.28 16.65
CA ASN A 181 12.91 0.81 17.62
C ASN A 181 14.04 1.77 17.24
N ASN A 182 14.84 1.45 16.23
CA ASN A 182 16.02 2.21 15.83
C ASN A 182 15.69 3.24 14.74
N SER A 183 16.31 4.42 14.79
CA SER A 183 16.26 5.39 13.70
C SER A 183 16.90 4.80 12.44
N TYR A 184 16.15 4.75 11.34
CA TYR A 184 16.59 4.27 10.01
C TYR A 184 17.06 2.82 9.99
N THR A 185 16.14 1.87 9.88
CA THR A 185 16.45 0.45 9.92
C THR A 185 15.75 -0.27 8.79
N LEU A 186 16.44 -1.23 8.18
CA LEU A 186 15.83 -2.09 7.17
C LEU A 186 14.81 -3.02 7.84
N VAL A 187 13.66 -3.19 7.21
CA VAL A 187 12.62 -4.13 7.67
C VAL A 187 13.16 -5.56 7.59
N SER A 188 13.78 -5.93 6.47
CA SER A 188 14.58 -7.15 6.30
C SER A 188 15.96 -6.82 5.75
N LYS A 189 16.94 -7.69 6.03
CA LYS A 189 18.27 -7.63 5.40
C LYS A 189 18.36 -8.49 4.14
N THR A 190 17.31 -9.23 3.83
CA THR A 190 17.16 -10.00 2.60
C THR A 190 16.08 -9.35 1.73
N PHE A 191 16.24 -9.52 0.43
CA PHE A 191 15.42 -8.88 -0.60
C PHE A 191 15.34 -9.81 -1.82
N SER A 192 14.15 -10.21 -2.22
CA SER A 192 13.86 -11.13 -3.33
C SER A 192 12.75 -10.56 -4.20
N PRO A 193 13.04 -9.65 -5.15
CA PRO A 193 12.02 -9.02 -5.98
C PRO A 193 11.54 -9.94 -7.10
N ASP A 194 11.00 -11.13 -6.78
CA ASP A 194 10.55 -12.14 -7.74
C ASP A 194 9.03 -12.11 -8.00
N GLY A 195 8.27 -11.38 -7.19
CA GLY A 195 6.83 -11.19 -7.27
C GLY A 195 6.04 -12.29 -6.57
N ASP A 196 6.65 -13.05 -5.66
CA ASP A 196 6.00 -14.14 -4.92
C ASP A 196 5.31 -13.70 -3.61
N GLY A 197 5.40 -12.41 -3.25
CA GLY A 197 4.86 -11.83 -2.02
C GLY A 197 5.81 -11.90 -0.83
N TYR A 198 6.99 -12.51 -0.97
CA TYR A 198 7.93 -12.70 0.11
C TYR A 198 9.22 -11.90 -0.13
N GLU A 199 9.42 -10.85 0.67
CA GLU A 199 10.59 -9.97 0.58
C GLU A 199 10.78 -9.29 -0.79
N ASP A 200 9.68 -9.06 -1.51
CA ASP A 200 9.61 -8.37 -2.81
C ASP A 200 9.99 -6.89 -2.81
N ILE A 201 10.06 -6.29 -1.62
CA ILE A 201 10.28 -4.85 -1.43
C ILE A 201 11.40 -4.64 -0.42
N LEU A 202 12.44 -3.90 -0.82
CA LEU A 202 13.45 -3.40 0.10
C LEU A 202 12.86 -2.21 0.85
N ALA A 203 12.55 -2.41 2.13
CA ALA A 203 11.89 -1.42 2.95
C ALA A 203 12.79 -0.90 4.09
N LEU A 204 12.82 0.42 4.28
CA LEU A 204 13.56 1.12 5.32
C LEU A 204 12.59 1.94 6.17
N ASN A 205 12.41 1.52 7.42
CA ASN A 205 11.67 2.26 8.42
C ASN A 205 12.53 3.38 9.01
N TYR A 206 12.01 4.61 9.06
CA TYR A 206 12.71 5.75 9.63
C TYR A 206 11.91 6.43 10.73
N LYS A 207 12.64 7.07 11.64
CA LYS A 207 12.11 7.92 12.69
C LYS A 207 13.06 9.10 12.90
N ASN A 208 12.51 10.29 12.73
CA ASN A 208 13.18 11.58 12.82
C ASN A 208 12.77 12.34 14.06
N GLU A 209 13.70 13.14 14.58
CA GLU A 209 13.43 14.00 15.75
C GLU A 209 12.50 15.18 15.39
N LYS A 210 12.51 15.62 14.13
CA LYS A 210 11.77 16.79 13.62
C LYS A 210 11.31 16.54 12.20
N ASN A 211 10.34 17.33 11.74
CA ASN A 211 9.92 17.36 10.34
C ASN A 211 10.95 18.09 9.45
N GLY A 212 10.84 17.90 8.14
CA GLY A 212 11.62 18.65 7.15
C GLY A 212 12.99 18.05 6.85
N TYR A 213 13.16 16.76 7.12
CA TYR A 213 14.33 16.04 6.63
C TYR A 213 14.14 15.71 5.14
N THR A 214 15.23 15.71 4.38
CA THR A 214 15.26 15.16 3.01
C THR A 214 16.21 13.97 2.98
N ALA A 215 15.87 12.92 2.25
CA ALA A 215 16.70 11.73 2.11
C ALA A 215 17.13 11.47 0.67
N ASN A 216 18.37 10.99 0.54
CA ASN A 216 18.89 10.30 -0.63
C ASN A 216 19.34 8.91 -0.22
N GLY A 217 19.11 7.91 -1.06
CA GLY A 217 19.52 6.53 -0.83
C GLY A 217 20.23 6.02 -2.07
N TYR A 218 21.47 5.57 -1.89
CA TYR A 218 22.34 5.09 -2.96
C TYR A 218 22.73 3.64 -2.69
N VAL A 219 22.56 2.77 -3.67
CA VAL A 219 22.93 1.36 -3.61
C VAL A 219 24.29 1.16 -4.25
N PHE A 220 25.18 0.49 -3.51
CA PHE A 220 26.51 0.11 -3.96
C PHE A 220 26.73 -1.39 -3.82
N ASP A 221 27.50 -1.98 -4.72
CA ASP A 221 28.03 -3.34 -4.54
C ASP A 221 29.19 -3.36 -3.50
N LEU A 222 29.72 -4.54 -3.18
CA LEU A 222 30.84 -4.68 -2.25
C LEU A 222 32.17 -4.12 -2.77
N ALA A 223 32.31 -3.88 -4.09
CA ALA A 223 33.45 -3.21 -4.67
C ALA A 223 33.36 -1.68 -4.57
N GLY A 224 32.21 -1.15 -4.11
CA GLY A 224 31.93 0.29 -4.05
C GLY A 224 31.44 0.88 -5.37
N THR A 225 31.03 0.04 -6.32
CA THR A 225 30.42 0.49 -7.59
C THR A 225 29.03 1.00 -7.32
N TYR A 226 28.71 2.20 -7.82
CA TYR A 226 27.35 2.73 -7.77
C TYR A 226 26.43 1.91 -8.68
N ILE A 227 25.33 1.42 -8.12
CA ILE A 227 24.35 0.57 -8.81
C ILE A 227 23.09 1.36 -9.15
N HIS A 228 22.51 2.03 -8.16
CA HIS A 228 21.21 2.70 -8.29
C HIS A 228 20.96 3.71 -7.17
N GLN A 229 20.01 4.63 -7.38
CA GLN A 229 19.56 5.58 -6.37
C GLN A 229 18.05 5.43 -6.15
N PRO A 230 17.62 4.48 -5.28
CA PRO A 230 16.20 4.22 -5.06
C PRO A 230 15.44 5.36 -4.35
N VAL A 231 16.16 6.24 -3.65
CA VAL A 231 15.57 7.35 -2.90
C VAL A 231 16.26 8.63 -3.36
N ASN A 232 15.50 9.57 -3.92
CA ASN A 232 16.04 10.78 -4.53
C ASN A 232 15.27 12.03 -4.09
N MET A 233 15.88 12.82 -3.20
CA MET A 233 15.32 14.04 -2.64
C MET A 233 13.95 13.86 -1.97
N GLU A 234 13.74 12.72 -1.30
CA GLU A 234 12.49 12.41 -0.63
C GLU A 234 12.32 13.23 0.64
N ILE A 235 11.21 13.95 0.77
CA ILE A 235 10.89 14.72 1.98
C ILE A 235 10.30 13.78 3.03
N LEU A 236 10.96 13.69 4.18
CA LEU A 236 10.59 12.80 5.26
C LEU A 236 9.78 13.50 6.34
N GLY A 237 8.77 12.80 6.84
CA GLY A 237 8.08 13.16 8.08
C GLY A 237 8.89 12.81 9.34
N THR A 238 8.24 12.85 10.50
CA THR A 238 8.82 12.37 11.76
C THR A 238 8.96 10.84 11.82
N ALA A 239 8.18 10.10 11.04
CA ALA A 239 8.32 8.66 10.86
C ALA A 239 7.68 8.23 9.54
N GLY A 240 8.10 7.09 9.01
CA GLY A 240 7.56 6.52 7.79
C GLY A 240 8.45 5.42 7.22
N LEU A 241 8.14 5.04 5.97
CA LEU A 241 8.87 4.02 5.24
C LEU A 241 9.38 4.60 3.92
N LEU A 242 10.61 4.24 3.57
CA LEU A 242 11.15 4.34 2.22
C LEU A 242 11.20 2.92 1.64
N SER A 243 10.77 2.74 0.40
CA SER A 243 10.71 1.42 -0.22
C SER A 243 11.29 1.43 -1.64
N TRP A 244 11.77 0.27 -2.09
CA TRP A 244 12.22 0.05 -3.45
C TRP A 244 11.90 -1.37 -3.90
N ASN A 245 11.38 -1.50 -5.11
CA ASN A 245 10.98 -2.76 -5.75
C ASN A 245 12.14 -3.49 -6.47
N GLY A 246 13.37 -2.95 -6.41
CA GLY A 246 14.55 -3.61 -6.97
C GLY A 246 14.76 -3.39 -8.46
N ILE A 247 13.93 -2.58 -9.12
CA ILE A 247 14.08 -2.24 -10.53
C ILE A 247 15.10 -1.12 -10.71
N LEU A 248 16.06 -1.36 -11.60
CA LEU A 248 17.11 -0.42 -11.98
C LEU A 248 16.63 0.52 -13.10
N ASN A 249 17.37 1.61 -13.34
CA ASN A 249 17.05 2.61 -14.38
C ASN A 249 16.95 2.05 -15.81
N ASN A 250 17.53 0.88 -16.06
CA ASN A 250 17.45 0.19 -17.35
C ASN A 250 16.27 -0.79 -17.44
N GLY A 251 15.36 -0.79 -16.46
CA GLY A 251 14.21 -1.68 -16.36
C GLY A 251 14.56 -3.11 -15.94
N THR A 252 15.80 -3.41 -15.55
CA THR A 252 16.18 -4.76 -15.09
C THR A 252 16.13 -4.86 -13.57
N LYS A 253 15.91 -6.07 -13.04
CA LYS A 253 16.04 -6.33 -11.60
C LYS A 253 17.51 -6.20 -11.18
N ILE A 254 17.73 -5.72 -9.96
CA ILE A 254 19.05 -5.77 -9.34
C ILE A 254 19.58 -7.22 -9.30
N PRO A 255 20.84 -7.47 -9.69
CA PRO A 255 21.41 -8.82 -9.64
C PRO A 255 21.46 -9.40 -8.22
N VAL A 256 21.46 -10.72 -8.13
CA VAL A 256 21.73 -11.45 -6.86
C VAL A 256 23.13 -11.09 -6.37
N GLY A 257 23.23 -10.75 -5.08
CA GLY A 257 24.48 -10.26 -4.52
C GLY A 257 24.32 -9.58 -3.17
N ASN A 258 25.42 -9.04 -2.67
CA ASN A 258 25.44 -8.28 -1.42
C ASN A 258 25.68 -6.80 -1.74
N TYR A 259 24.91 -5.95 -1.08
CA TYR A 259 24.88 -4.52 -1.37
C TYR A 259 24.88 -3.70 -0.09
N VAL A 260 25.22 -2.43 -0.24
CA VAL A 260 25.13 -1.41 0.80
C VAL A 260 24.22 -0.29 0.31
N LEU A 261 23.15 -0.03 1.04
CA LEU A 261 22.38 1.21 0.94
C LEU A 261 23.07 2.27 1.78
N LEU A 262 23.65 3.27 1.12
CA LEU A 262 24.10 4.51 1.73
C LEU A 262 22.93 5.49 1.76
N LEU A 263 22.37 5.69 2.95
CA LEU A 263 21.35 6.69 3.20
C LEU A 263 22.02 7.99 3.65
N GLU A 264 21.70 9.09 2.98
CA GLU A 264 22.08 10.45 3.35
C GLU A 264 20.82 11.24 3.70
N THR A 265 20.80 11.84 4.90
CA THR A 265 19.65 12.63 5.36
C THR A 265 20.10 14.04 5.72
N PHE A 266 19.34 15.04 5.28
CA PHE A 266 19.66 16.45 5.42
C PHE A 266 18.55 17.13 6.23
N ASP A 267 18.90 17.89 7.26
CA ASP A 267 17.94 18.77 7.94
C ASP A 267 17.86 20.14 7.27
N LEU A 268 16.89 20.97 7.67
CA LEU A 268 16.69 22.33 7.15
C LEU A 268 17.88 23.28 7.41
N ASN A 269 18.82 22.91 8.28
CA ASN A 269 20.04 23.68 8.55
C ASN A 269 21.24 23.20 7.71
N GLY A 270 21.03 22.21 6.83
CA GLY A 270 22.06 21.61 6.00
C GLY A 270 22.95 20.60 6.73
N LYS A 271 22.61 20.18 7.95
CA LYS A 271 23.32 19.10 8.63
C LYS A 271 23.04 17.79 7.90
N VAL A 272 24.12 17.09 7.52
CA VAL A 272 24.06 15.80 6.83
C VAL A 272 24.38 14.69 7.83
N ASP A 273 23.50 13.69 7.92
CA ASP A 273 23.78 12.40 8.54
C ASP A 273 23.88 11.32 7.47
N LYS A 274 24.77 10.34 7.67
CA LYS A 274 24.99 9.25 6.72
C LYS A 274 24.94 7.91 7.43
N LYS A 275 24.15 6.98 6.90
CA LYS A 275 24.04 5.60 7.41
C LYS A 275 24.30 4.60 6.30
N LYS A 276 25.05 3.54 6.62
CA LYS A 276 25.28 2.40 5.72
C LYS A 276 24.47 1.22 6.23
N LEU A 277 23.64 0.66 5.37
CA LEU A 277 22.77 -0.47 5.66
C LEU A 277 23.07 -1.58 4.67
N ALA A 278 23.61 -2.69 5.15
CA ALA A 278 23.91 -3.84 4.31
C ALA A 278 22.66 -4.71 4.12
N PHE A 279 22.46 -5.19 2.89
CA PHE A 279 21.41 -6.13 2.53
C PHE A 279 21.89 -7.11 1.45
N SER A 280 21.18 -8.22 1.32
CA SER A 280 21.46 -9.28 0.34
C SER A 280 20.26 -9.42 -0.59
N VAL A 281 20.53 -9.37 -1.89
CA VAL A 281 19.59 -9.78 -2.92
C VAL A 281 19.74 -11.28 -3.09
N VAL A 282 18.65 -12.02 -2.92
CA VAL A 282 18.60 -13.50 -2.98
C VAL A 282 17.45 -13.92 -3.88
N GLY A 283 17.44 -15.17 -4.36
CA GLY A 283 16.38 -15.69 -5.22
C GLY A 283 16.86 -16.01 -6.65
N VAL A 284 15.93 -16.46 -7.48
CA VAL A 284 16.15 -16.73 -8.91
C VAL A 284 15.04 -16.03 -9.67
N PHE A 285 15.41 -15.04 -10.48
CA PHE A 285 14.47 -14.21 -11.23
C PHE A 285 15.15 -13.59 -12.45
#